data_AF-A0A1G7DQC8-F1
#
_entry.id   AF-A0A1G7DQC8-F1
#
_cell.length_a   1.000
_cell.length_b   1.000
_cell.length_c   1.000
_cell.angle_alpha   90.00
_cell.angle_beta   90.00
_cell.angle_gamma   90.00
#
_symmetry.space_group_name_H-M   'P 1'
#
loop_
_entity.id
_entity.type
_entity.pdbx_description
1 polymer ?
#
loop_
_entity_poly.entity_id
_entity_poly.type
_entity_poly.pdbx_seq_one_letter_code
_entity_poly.pdbx_strand_id
1 'polypeptide(L)'
;MSDVKKYYDLATLAEASYILFDKLNNVYSDEKVRLALQNTDVNHGSFSATQAADFVDHWQVISHQKNTPESGFSATLFRNKDTNEYIYACRGTEGAFSDDLWSADYGDIVTDGLAIKQIVDMYNDWIRLHTANKGVYQAAYLERQEAESDNLRGLSGQALIDYLEELRSRSDIVIDEPGGVVYRIQFADSTTVFNDERAQGLGKLTGSESLSVTGHSLGGHLAAAFTRLFPGLGAEAITINGAGFATGLTPGLSGNAQLNIANLFGILEGNEDFDASKIQNLYGSAGPEFVTMDNYLGLVQQGAHDEVFIERWGPSQTFGHGKGQMTDSLAVFDLFSQVDASLTLSTITSLLEISANKADHTLESAVSALGKLFVTGFNPRGWRSAA
;
A
#
# COMPACT_ATOMS: atom_id res chain seq x y z
N MET A 1 3.33 -15.75 -17.57
CA MET A 1 4.10 -14.61 -17.02
C MET A 1 4.84 -15.14 -15.81
N SER A 2 6.14 -14.86 -15.65
CA SER A 2 6.84 -15.22 -14.41
C SER A 2 6.23 -14.42 -13.25
N ASP A 3 6.20 -14.98 -12.04
CA ASP A 3 5.76 -14.26 -10.85
C ASP A 3 6.60 -12.98 -10.62
N VAL A 4 7.88 -13.04 -11.01
CA VAL A 4 8.82 -11.91 -10.96
C VAL A 4 8.34 -10.70 -11.78
N LYS A 5 7.83 -10.92 -13.00
CA LYS A 5 7.29 -9.80 -13.79
C LYS A 5 6.06 -9.19 -13.10
N LYS A 6 5.17 -10.03 -12.53
CA LYS A 6 4.00 -9.55 -11.78
C LYS A 6 4.44 -8.69 -10.57
N TYR A 7 5.51 -9.09 -9.88
CA TYR A 7 6.09 -8.32 -8.78
C TYR A 7 6.62 -6.95 -9.23
N TYR A 8 7.36 -6.90 -10.34
CA TYR A 8 7.84 -5.64 -10.91
C TYR A 8 6.69 -4.72 -11.35
N ASP A 9 5.70 -5.27 -12.04
CA ASP A 9 4.52 -4.53 -12.49
C ASP A 9 3.78 -3.90 -11.30
N LEU A 10 3.49 -4.69 -10.27
CA LEU A 10 2.77 -4.20 -9.09
C LEU A 10 3.61 -3.25 -8.22
N ALA A 11 4.94 -3.40 -8.18
CA ALA A 11 5.81 -2.42 -7.55
C ALA A 11 5.79 -1.07 -8.26
N THR A 12 5.81 -1.10 -9.60
CA THR A 12 5.68 0.11 -10.43
C THR A 12 4.34 0.81 -10.17
N LEU A 13 3.24 0.06 -10.06
CA LEU A 13 1.92 0.62 -9.77
C LEU A 13 1.79 1.12 -8.32
N ALA A 14 2.42 0.45 -7.36
CA ALA A 14 2.50 0.90 -5.97
C ALA A 14 3.30 2.20 -5.83
N GLU A 15 4.36 2.39 -6.62
CA GLU A 15 5.07 3.67 -6.69
C GLU A 15 4.24 4.75 -7.39
N ALA A 16 3.64 4.41 -8.54
CA ALA A 16 2.82 5.32 -9.33
C ALA A 16 1.55 5.79 -8.59
N SER A 17 1.06 5.07 -7.58
CA SER A 17 -0.08 5.50 -6.77
C SER A 17 0.18 6.77 -5.95
N TYR A 18 1.46 7.16 -5.78
CA TYR A 18 1.85 8.40 -5.12
C TYR A 18 1.84 9.62 -6.03
N ILE A 19 1.66 9.43 -7.34
CA ILE A 19 1.56 10.55 -8.28
C ILE A 19 0.23 11.28 -8.06
N LEU A 20 0.30 12.60 -7.94
CA LEU A 20 -0.88 13.47 -7.77
C LEU A 20 -1.64 13.60 -9.10
N PHE A 21 -2.36 12.55 -9.49
CA PHE A 21 -3.15 12.53 -10.72
C PHE A 21 -4.40 13.43 -10.65
N ASP A 22 -4.80 13.88 -9.46
CA ASP A 22 -5.85 14.90 -9.28
C ASP A 22 -5.51 16.21 -10.03
N LYS A 23 -4.22 16.53 -10.17
CA LYS A 23 -3.73 17.70 -10.94
C LYS A 23 -4.00 17.60 -12.43
N LEU A 24 -4.39 16.42 -12.93
CA LEU A 24 -4.77 16.21 -14.33
C LEU A 24 -6.26 16.52 -14.62
N ASN A 25 -7.03 16.92 -13.61
CA ASN A 25 -8.45 17.27 -13.71
C ASN A 25 -9.30 16.14 -14.33
N ASN A 26 -9.08 14.90 -13.90
CA ASN A 26 -9.77 13.69 -14.37
C ASN A 26 -9.62 13.41 -15.88
N VAL A 27 -8.55 13.93 -16.51
CA VAL A 27 -8.21 13.65 -17.92
C VAL A 27 -6.87 12.90 -17.98
N TYR A 28 -6.94 11.58 -18.12
CA TYR A 28 -5.79 10.68 -18.07
C TYR A 28 -5.36 10.15 -19.45
N SER A 29 -5.12 11.05 -20.40
CA SER A 29 -4.49 10.65 -21.68
C SER A 29 -3.04 10.22 -21.44
N ASP A 30 -2.53 9.26 -22.22
CA ASP A 30 -1.15 8.77 -22.13
C ASP A 30 -0.12 9.89 -22.03
N GLU A 31 -0.23 10.93 -22.86
CA GLU A 31 0.72 12.06 -22.79
C GLU A 31 0.69 12.82 -21.46
N LYS A 32 -0.49 13.04 -20.89
CA LYS A 32 -0.62 13.73 -19.59
C LYS A 32 -0.12 12.88 -18.44
N VAL A 33 -0.42 11.57 -18.47
CA VAL A 33 0.05 10.62 -17.45
C VAL A 33 1.56 10.50 -17.52
N ARG A 34 2.13 10.34 -18.72
CA ARG A 34 3.57 10.28 -18.96
C ARG A 34 4.30 11.50 -18.42
N LEU A 35 3.75 12.70 -18.64
CA LEU A 35 4.31 13.94 -18.11
C LEU A 35 4.18 14.03 -16.58
N ALA A 36 3.04 13.61 -16.01
CA ALA A 36 2.83 13.61 -14.56
C ALA A 36 3.80 12.68 -13.82
N LEU A 37 4.05 11.47 -14.36
CA LEU A 37 4.99 10.50 -13.79
C LEU A 37 6.41 11.06 -13.65
N GLN A 38 6.80 12.03 -14.49
CA GLN A 38 8.12 12.67 -14.50
C GLN A 38 8.18 13.98 -13.71
N ASN A 39 7.03 14.60 -13.43
CA ASN A 39 6.98 15.95 -12.86
C ASN A 39 7.08 15.91 -11.34
N THR A 40 8.30 16.10 -10.83
CA THR A 40 8.61 16.17 -9.39
C THR A 40 7.83 17.27 -8.67
N ASP A 41 7.70 18.44 -9.29
CA ASP A 41 7.27 19.67 -8.59
C ASP A 41 5.76 19.76 -8.43
N VAL A 42 5.00 19.27 -9.41
CA VAL A 42 3.53 19.39 -9.43
C VAL A 42 2.87 18.08 -9.05
N ASN A 43 3.41 16.96 -9.53
CA ASN A 43 2.76 15.66 -9.44
C ASN A 43 3.47 14.69 -8.50
N HIS A 44 4.61 15.07 -7.92
CA HIS A 44 5.51 14.19 -7.16
C HIS A 44 6.02 13.01 -7.99
N GLY A 45 6.17 13.23 -9.31
CA GLY A 45 6.75 12.28 -10.25
C GLY A 45 8.22 11.97 -9.98
N SER A 46 8.58 10.69 -9.95
CA SER A 46 9.96 10.21 -9.80
C SER A 46 10.47 9.41 -11.00
N PHE A 47 9.61 9.13 -11.99
CA PHE A 47 9.94 8.20 -13.06
C PHE A 47 10.90 8.86 -14.05
N SER A 48 11.87 8.09 -14.53
CA SER A 48 12.66 8.50 -15.70
C SER A 48 11.78 8.57 -16.95
N ALA A 49 12.24 9.27 -17.99
CA ALA A 49 11.52 9.36 -19.26
C ALA A 49 11.23 7.98 -19.90
N THR A 50 12.12 7.00 -19.68
CA THR A 50 11.94 5.63 -20.19
C THR A 50 10.92 4.86 -19.37
N GLN A 51 11.00 4.91 -18.03
CA GLN A 51 10.01 4.28 -17.15
C GLN A 51 8.61 4.87 -17.40
N ALA A 52 8.50 6.19 -17.57
CA ALA A 52 7.23 6.83 -17.84
C ALA A 52 6.65 6.48 -19.22
N ALA A 53 7.50 6.29 -20.23
CA ALA A 53 7.07 5.83 -21.56
C ALA A 53 6.58 4.38 -21.51
N ASP A 54 7.37 3.49 -20.92
CA ASP A 54 7.01 2.09 -20.71
C ASP A 54 5.71 1.94 -19.91
N PHE A 55 5.56 2.73 -18.85
CA PHE A 55 4.35 2.76 -18.05
C PHE A 55 3.11 3.05 -18.89
N VAL A 56 3.12 4.10 -19.71
CA VAL A 56 1.94 4.46 -20.51
C VAL A 56 1.75 3.55 -21.72
N ASP A 57 2.74 2.75 -22.12
CA ASP A 57 2.55 1.73 -23.14
C ASP A 57 1.73 0.54 -22.59
N HIS A 58 1.91 0.19 -21.31
CA HIS A 58 1.26 -0.98 -20.68
C HIS A 58 0.08 -0.66 -19.76
N TRP A 59 0.02 0.55 -19.19
CA TRP A 59 -0.93 0.90 -18.13
C TRP A 59 -1.77 2.12 -18.48
N GLN A 60 -3.03 2.07 -18.05
CA GLN A 60 -3.95 3.19 -18.14
C GLN A 60 -4.46 3.57 -16.75
N VAL A 61 -4.47 4.87 -16.43
CA VAL A 61 -5.17 5.39 -15.25
C VAL A 61 -6.66 5.52 -15.55
N ILE A 62 -7.49 4.81 -14.78
CA ILE A 62 -8.95 4.78 -14.95
C ILE A 62 -9.63 5.77 -14.00
N SER A 63 -9.16 5.82 -12.76
CA SER A 63 -9.67 6.68 -11.71
C SER A 63 -8.58 6.97 -10.68
N HIS A 64 -8.64 8.12 -10.04
CA HIS A 64 -7.77 8.48 -8.93
C HIS A 64 -8.58 9.15 -7.83
N GLN A 65 -8.52 8.58 -6.63
CA GLN A 65 -9.00 9.19 -5.39
C GLN A 65 -7.86 9.99 -4.79
N LYS A 66 -8.00 11.32 -4.79
CA LYS A 66 -7.06 12.22 -4.12
C LYS A 66 -7.10 12.01 -2.61
N ASN A 67 -6.08 12.48 -1.90
CA ASN A 67 -6.03 12.44 -0.44
C ASN A 67 -7.34 12.93 0.18
N THR A 68 -7.98 12.07 0.97
CA THR A 68 -9.16 12.48 1.75
C THR A 68 -8.73 13.46 2.84
N PRO A 69 -9.50 14.54 3.07
CA PRO A 69 -9.12 15.54 4.07
C PRO A 69 -9.01 14.99 5.50
N GLU A 70 -9.78 13.94 5.82
CA GLU A 70 -9.94 13.45 7.19
C GLU A 70 -8.91 12.37 7.56
N SER A 71 -8.49 11.53 6.61
CA SER A 71 -7.56 10.40 6.88
C SER A 71 -6.31 10.38 5.98
N GLY A 72 -6.25 11.23 4.95
CA GLY A 72 -5.17 11.20 3.97
C GLY A 72 -5.23 10.00 3.00
N PHE A 73 -6.29 9.21 3.01
CA PHE A 73 -6.46 8.07 2.11
C PHE A 73 -6.43 8.49 0.64
N SER A 74 -5.72 7.73 -0.19
CA SER A 74 -5.69 7.91 -1.64
C SER A 74 -5.45 6.57 -2.32
N ALA A 75 -6.01 6.43 -3.52
CA ALA A 75 -5.81 5.25 -4.35
C ALA A 75 -5.92 5.60 -5.82
N THR A 76 -5.33 4.74 -6.66
CA THR A 76 -5.45 4.83 -8.12
C THR A 76 -5.90 3.50 -8.68
N LEU A 77 -6.94 3.53 -9.51
CA LEU A 77 -7.37 2.37 -10.29
C LEU A 77 -6.66 2.40 -11.63
N PHE A 78 -5.82 1.40 -11.88
CA PHE A 78 -5.15 1.17 -13.14
C PHE A 78 -5.83 0.05 -13.93
N ARG A 79 -5.63 0.05 -15.24
CA ARG A 79 -5.97 -1.07 -16.12
C ARG A 79 -4.78 -1.43 -16.97
N ASN A 80 -4.45 -2.71 -17.03
CA ASN A 80 -3.47 -3.25 -17.95
C ASN A 80 -4.02 -3.18 -19.39
N LYS A 81 -3.28 -2.58 -20.32
CA LYS A 81 -3.71 -2.41 -21.72
C LYS A 81 -3.65 -3.71 -22.52
N ASP A 82 -2.81 -4.66 -22.10
CA ASP A 82 -2.61 -5.94 -22.77
C ASP A 82 -3.64 -6.99 -22.30
N THR A 83 -3.90 -7.06 -20.99
CA THR A 83 -4.76 -8.09 -20.38
C THR A 83 -6.16 -7.60 -20.01
N ASN A 84 -6.37 -6.28 -19.94
CA ASN A 84 -7.56 -5.64 -19.36
C ASN A 84 -7.80 -5.93 -17.88
N GLU A 85 -6.83 -6.52 -17.16
CA GLU A 85 -6.89 -6.66 -15.70
C GLU A 85 -6.87 -5.29 -15.03
N TYR A 86 -7.66 -5.14 -13.98
CA TYR A 86 -7.66 -3.94 -13.15
C TYR A 86 -6.77 -4.12 -11.93
N ILE A 87 -6.04 -3.07 -11.58
CA ILE A 87 -5.20 -3.05 -10.39
C ILE A 87 -5.63 -1.86 -9.54
N TYR A 88 -6.05 -2.12 -8.31
CA TYR A 88 -6.32 -1.08 -7.33
C TYR A 88 -5.07 -0.84 -6.49
N ALA A 89 -4.45 0.32 -6.65
CA ALA A 89 -3.21 0.66 -5.97
C ALA A 89 -3.47 1.69 -4.87
N CYS A 90 -3.34 1.26 -3.62
CA CYS A 90 -3.47 2.12 -2.45
C CYS A 90 -2.17 2.89 -2.21
N ARG A 91 -2.31 4.17 -1.89
CA ARG A 91 -1.20 5.04 -1.49
C ARG A 91 -1.11 5.06 0.04
N GLY A 92 0.11 4.94 0.57
CA GLY A 92 0.39 5.24 1.98
C GLY A 92 0.71 6.72 2.22
N THR A 93 0.76 7.15 3.47
CA THR A 93 1.10 8.54 3.80
C THR A 93 2.55 8.88 3.42
N GLU A 94 2.75 10.05 2.80
CA GLU A 94 4.10 10.59 2.59
C GLU A 94 4.61 11.17 3.92
N GLY A 95 5.76 10.67 4.42
CA GLY A 95 6.39 11.24 5.62
C GLY A 95 6.79 10.26 6.72
N ALA A 96 6.77 8.95 6.48
CA ALA A 96 7.13 7.94 7.50
C ALA A 96 8.53 8.11 8.14
N PHE A 97 9.40 9.00 7.61
CA PHE A 97 10.78 9.19 8.08
C PHE A 97 11.30 10.64 8.04
N SER A 98 10.43 11.67 7.99
CA SER A 98 10.86 13.06 8.14
C SER A 98 10.92 13.45 9.63
N ASP A 99 12.11 13.40 10.23
CA ASP A 99 12.58 13.89 11.57
C ASP A 99 11.70 13.74 12.84
N ASP A 100 10.45 13.31 12.72
CA ASP A 100 9.52 12.93 13.77
C ASP A 100 9.10 11.49 13.49
N LEU A 101 9.72 10.57 14.22
CA LEU A 101 10.01 9.18 13.83
C LEU A 101 8.81 8.25 13.58
N TRP A 102 7.58 8.76 13.51
CA TRP A 102 6.38 8.02 13.19
C TRP A 102 5.38 8.97 12.50
N SER A 103 5.07 8.76 11.22
CA SER A 103 3.86 9.38 10.65
C SER A 103 2.66 8.96 11.51
N ALA A 104 1.74 9.89 11.79
CA ALA A 104 0.57 9.63 12.66
C ALA A 104 -0.14 8.31 12.31
N ASP A 105 -0.28 8.00 11.02
CA ASP A 105 -0.98 6.81 10.52
C ASP A 105 -0.22 5.48 10.75
N TYR A 106 1.11 5.54 10.86
CA TYR A 106 1.91 4.40 11.31
C TYR A 106 1.79 4.23 12.83
N GLY A 107 1.66 5.35 13.54
CA GLY A 107 1.22 5.38 14.94
C GLY A 107 -0.08 4.61 15.11
N ASP A 108 -1.09 4.85 14.29
CA ASP A 108 -2.39 4.15 14.35
C ASP A 108 -2.24 2.64 14.08
N ILE A 109 -1.46 2.20 13.08
CA ILE A 109 -1.27 0.75 12.84
C ILE A 109 -0.58 0.08 14.04
N VAL A 110 0.50 0.66 14.56
CA VAL A 110 1.25 0.07 15.67
C VAL A 110 0.46 0.17 16.98
N THR A 111 -0.34 1.21 17.14
CA THR A 111 -1.11 1.47 18.36
C THR A 111 -2.39 0.66 18.37
N ASP A 112 -3.22 0.81 17.35
CA ASP A 112 -4.58 0.27 17.25
C ASP A 112 -4.72 -0.96 16.37
N GLY A 113 -3.60 -1.42 15.78
CA GLY A 113 -3.52 -2.63 14.98
C GLY A 113 -3.87 -2.45 13.51
N LEU A 114 -4.50 -1.32 13.14
CA LEU A 114 -4.87 -1.00 11.77
C LEU A 114 -5.12 0.50 11.54
N ALA A 115 -5.08 0.92 10.27
CA ALA A 115 -5.41 2.28 9.86
C ALA A 115 -6.94 2.50 9.73
N ILE A 116 -7.63 2.62 10.87
CA ILE A 116 -9.11 2.64 10.98
C ILE A 116 -9.76 3.57 9.96
N LYS A 117 -9.34 4.84 9.94
CA LYS A 117 -9.97 5.89 9.11
C LYS A 117 -9.71 5.64 7.62
N GLN A 118 -8.49 5.28 7.25
CA GLN A 118 -8.12 5.00 5.87
C GLN A 118 -8.82 3.75 5.33
N ILE A 119 -9.04 2.72 6.15
CA ILE A 119 -9.77 1.52 5.71
C ILE A 119 -11.26 1.85 5.45
N VAL A 120 -11.89 2.69 6.27
CA VAL A 120 -13.27 3.16 6.01
C VAL A 120 -13.34 3.99 4.72
N ASP A 121 -12.38 4.88 4.48
CA ASP A 121 -12.30 5.64 3.23
C ASP A 121 -12.05 4.74 2.01
N MET A 122 -11.18 3.73 2.13
CA MET A 122 -10.92 2.73 1.09
C MET A 122 -12.17 1.93 0.75
N TYR A 123 -12.91 1.48 1.77
CA TYR A 123 -14.18 0.77 1.60
C TYR A 123 -15.17 1.61 0.78
N ASN A 124 -15.32 2.88 1.14
CA ASN A 124 -16.20 3.81 0.44
C ASN A 124 -15.77 4.08 -1.00
N ASP A 125 -14.47 4.27 -1.26
CA ASP A 125 -13.96 4.50 -2.61
C ASP A 125 -14.21 3.28 -3.52
N TRP A 126 -14.03 2.07 -2.99
CA TRP A 126 -14.32 0.85 -3.73
C TRP A 126 -15.80 0.73 -4.16
N ILE A 127 -16.73 0.99 -3.23
CA ILE A 127 -18.17 1.03 -3.53
C ILE A 127 -18.48 2.12 -4.56
N ARG A 128 -17.84 3.28 -4.41
CA ARG A 128 -18.02 4.42 -5.31
C ARG A 128 -17.57 4.12 -6.74
N LEU A 129 -16.50 3.34 -6.93
CA LEU A 129 -16.04 2.89 -8.25
C LEU A 129 -17.06 2.03 -8.99
N HIS A 130 -17.87 1.24 -8.28
CA HIS A 130 -18.91 0.36 -8.85
C HIS A 130 -20.27 1.05 -8.99
N THR A 131 -20.55 1.99 -8.10
CA THR A 131 -21.82 2.72 -8.12
C THR A 131 -21.89 3.54 -9.41
N ALA A 132 -23.01 3.44 -10.13
CA ALA A 132 -23.24 4.15 -11.38
C ALA A 132 -22.84 5.63 -11.27
N ASN A 133 -22.32 6.20 -12.37
CA ASN A 133 -21.85 7.58 -12.39
C ASN A 133 -22.96 8.55 -11.88
N LYS A 134 -22.64 9.36 -10.87
CA LYS A 134 -23.56 10.26 -10.14
C LYS A 134 -24.67 9.56 -9.33
N GLY A 135 -24.61 8.24 -9.20
CA GLY A 135 -25.47 7.47 -8.33
C GLY A 135 -25.15 7.72 -6.86
N VAL A 136 -26.15 7.54 -6.00
CA VAL A 136 -26.00 7.54 -4.54
C VAL A 136 -25.69 6.12 -4.09
N TYR A 137 -24.82 5.97 -3.09
CA TYR A 137 -24.48 4.70 -2.48
C TYR A 137 -24.59 4.78 -0.95
N GLN A 138 -24.63 3.63 -0.27
CA GLN A 138 -24.52 3.60 1.19
C GLN A 138 -23.04 3.74 1.55
N ALA A 139 -22.69 4.86 2.16
CA ALA A 139 -21.34 5.16 2.62
C ALA A 139 -21.21 4.84 4.12
N ALA A 140 -20.10 4.19 4.48
CA ALA A 140 -19.70 4.00 5.86
C ALA A 140 -19.12 5.32 6.42
N TYR A 141 -19.41 5.65 7.68
CA TYR A 141 -18.82 6.79 8.37
C TYR A 141 -18.56 6.48 9.85
N LEU A 142 -17.57 7.15 10.43
CA LEU A 142 -17.21 7.03 11.84
C LEU A 142 -18.04 8.00 12.68
N GLU A 143 -18.99 7.48 13.42
CA GLU A 143 -19.81 8.24 14.38
C GLU A 143 -19.11 8.26 15.74
N ARG A 144 -18.60 9.43 16.16
CA ARG A 144 -17.98 9.59 17.48
C ARG A 144 -19.02 9.34 18.58
N GLN A 145 -18.67 8.44 19.49
CA GLN A 145 -19.45 8.18 20.70
C GLN A 145 -18.93 9.12 21.80
N GLU A 146 -19.63 10.25 21.99
CA GLU A 146 -19.23 11.35 22.87
C GLU A 146 -18.98 10.88 24.31
N ALA A 147 -19.96 10.19 24.91
CA ALA A 147 -19.88 9.75 26.30
C ALA A 147 -18.71 8.77 26.50
N GLU A 148 -18.57 7.79 25.60
CA GLU A 148 -17.50 6.81 25.70
C GLU A 148 -16.12 7.41 25.52
N SER A 149 -15.98 8.32 24.55
CA SER A 149 -14.72 9.02 24.31
C SER A 149 -14.34 9.93 25.49
N ASP A 150 -15.32 10.63 26.08
CA ASP A 150 -15.08 11.52 27.21
C ASP A 150 -14.72 10.73 28.48
N ASN A 151 -15.36 9.58 28.70
CA ASN A 151 -14.99 8.66 29.77
C ASN A 151 -13.58 8.11 29.56
N LEU A 152 -13.24 7.66 28.35
CA LEU A 152 -11.92 7.10 28.03
C LEU A 152 -10.80 8.10 28.33
N ARG A 153 -11.00 9.38 27.98
CA ARG A 153 -10.03 10.45 28.25
C ARG A 153 -10.02 10.94 29.70
N GLY A 154 -11.14 10.83 30.41
CA GLY A 154 -11.31 11.35 31.76
C GLY A 154 -10.92 10.37 32.87
N LEU A 155 -10.99 9.07 32.61
CA LEU A 155 -10.69 8.02 33.57
C LEU A 155 -9.17 7.77 33.68
N SER A 156 -8.74 7.25 34.84
CA SER A 156 -7.37 6.83 35.08
C SER A 156 -7.30 5.71 36.13
N GLY A 157 -6.14 5.05 36.23
CA GLY A 157 -5.93 3.96 37.18
C GLY A 157 -6.89 2.79 36.95
N GLN A 158 -7.38 2.17 38.03
CA GLN A 158 -8.25 0.99 37.93
C GLN A 158 -9.55 1.26 37.18
N ALA A 159 -10.14 2.46 37.34
CA ALA A 159 -11.39 2.79 36.66
C ALA A 159 -11.24 2.82 35.13
N LEU A 160 -10.08 3.27 34.62
CA LEU A 160 -9.77 3.20 33.19
C LEU A 160 -9.59 1.75 32.72
N ILE A 161 -8.93 0.92 33.53
CA ILE A 161 -8.72 -0.50 33.21
C ILE A 161 -10.06 -1.22 33.09
N ASP A 162 -10.94 -1.06 34.08
CA ASP A 162 -12.27 -1.69 34.09
C ASP A 162 -13.11 -1.19 32.91
N TYR A 163 -13.02 0.10 32.58
CA TYR A 163 -13.74 0.68 31.46
C TYR A 163 -13.24 0.21 30.09
N LEU A 164 -11.92 0.08 29.93
CA LEU A 164 -11.34 -0.51 28.73
C LEU A 164 -11.73 -1.98 28.56
N GLU A 165 -11.84 -2.75 29.64
CA GLU A 165 -12.35 -4.12 29.60
C GLU A 165 -13.81 -4.17 29.13
N GLU A 166 -14.65 -3.25 29.60
CA GLU A 166 -16.02 -3.09 29.12
C GLU A 166 -16.06 -2.76 27.62
N LEU A 167 -15.31 -1.74 27.18
CA LEU A 167 -15.26 -1.35 25.76
C LEU A 167 -14.74 -2.50 24.88
N ARG A 168 -13.72 -3.23 25.32
CA ARG A 168 -13.15 -4.38 24.60
C ARG A 168 -14.07 -5.60 24.53
N SER A 169 -15.18 -5.61 25.28
CA SER A 169 -16.20 -6.65 25.18
C SER A 169 -17.27 -6.36 24.11
N ARG A 170 -17.31 -5.13 23.60
CA ARG A 170 -18.30 -4.68 22.62
C ARG A 170 -17.89 -5.06 21.20
N SER A 171 -18.83 -5.47 20.37
CA SER A 171 -18.59 -5.80 18.96
C SER A 171 -18.96 -4.68 17.98
N ASP A 172 -19.47 -3.57 18.48
CA ASP A 172 -20.07 -2.49 17.68
C ASP A 172 -19.23 -1.22 17.60
N ILE A 173 -18.04 -1.21 18.20
CA ILE A 173 -17.16 -0.03 18.29
C ILE A 173 -15.74 -0.30 17.83
N VAL A 174 -15.03 0.77 17.49
CA VAL A 174 -13.57 0.81 17.36
C VAL A 174 -13.03 1.94 18.23
N ILE A 175 -11.83 1.76 18.77
CA ILE A 175 -11.15 2.71 19.64
C ILE A 175 -9.91 3.23 18.92
N ASP A 176 -9.85 4.54 18.72
CA ASP A 176 -8.79 5.29 18.03
C ASP A 176 -7.92 6.01 19.07
N GLU A 177 -6.72 5.48 19.27
CA GLU A 177 -5.66 5.95 20.16
C GLU A 177 -4.45 6.46 19.37
N PRO A 178 -3.69 7.44 19.88
CA PRO A 178 -3.73 8.02 21.23
C PRO A 178 -4.81 9.11 21.41
N GLY A 179 -5.71 9.26 20.43
CA GLY A 179 -6.78 10.26 20.47
C GLY A 179 -7.84 10.01 21.55
N GLY A 180 -7.90 8.82 22.14
CA GLY A 180 -8.95 8.40 23.07
C GLY A 180 -10.35 8.61 22.49
N VAL A 181 -10.57 8.24 21.22
CA VAL A 181 -11.88 8.38 20.56
C VAL A 181 -12.51 7.01 20.36
N VAL A 182 -13.76 6.87 20.77
CA VAL A 182 -14.57 5.69 20.47
C VAL A 182 -15.49 6.03 19.31
N TYR A 183 -15.48 5.21 18.26
CA TYR A 183 -16.37 5.33 17.11
C TYR A 183 -17.29 4.12 17.00
N ARG A 184 -18.50 4.35 16.51
CA ARG A 184 -19.29 3.34 15.81
C ARG A 184 -19.16 3.57 14.31
N ILE A 185 -19.04 2.51 13.53
CA ILE A 185 -19.14 2.60 12.07
C ILE A 185 -20.63 2.50 11.72
N GLN A 186 -21.15 3.53 11.05
CA GLN A 186 -22.55 3.63 10.63
C GLN A 186 -22.64 3.79 9.12
N PHE A 187 -23.82 3.58 8.56
CA PHE A 187 -24.07 3.73 7.13
C PHE A 187 -25.17 4.75 6.88
N ALA A 188 -24.97 5.59 5.85
CA ALA A 188 -25.98 6.50 5.35
C ALA A 188 -25.78 6.76 3.85
N ASP A 189 -26.77 7.40 3.22
CA ASP A 189 -26.62 7.87 1.84
C ASP A 189 -25.35 8.73 1.71
N SER A 190 -24.56 8.47 0.66
CA SER A 190 -23.29 9.15 0.38
C SER A 190 -23.44 10.67 0.31
N THR A 191 -24.60 11.18 -0.07
CA THR A 191 -24.92 12.61 -0.12
C THR A 191 -25.19 13.24 1.25
N THR A 192 -25.40 12.43 2.28
CA THR A 192 -25.52 12.86 3.68
C THR A 192 -24.16 12.81 4.38
N VAL A 193 -23.34 11.81 4.03
CA VAL A 193 -22.00 11.61 4.60
C VAL A 193 -20.99 12.62 4.02
N PHE A 194 -20.98 12.81 2.70
CA PHE A 194 -19.99 13.64 2.02
C PHE A 194 -20.62 14.91 1.43
N ASN A 195 -19.86 16.00 1.45
CA ASN A 195 -20.23 17.29 0.85
C ASN A 195 -19.39 17.64 -0.40
N ASP A 196 -18.61 16.67 -0.90
CA ASP A 196 -17.72 16.82 -2.06
C ASP A 196 -17.98 15.73 -3.12
N GLU A 197 -17.03 15.55 -4.04
CA GLU A 197 -17.15 14.56 -5.14
C GLU A 197 -17.28 13.11 -4.68
N ARG A 198 -16.96 12.80 -3.42
CA ARG A 198 -17.18 11.48 -2.81
C ARG A 198 -18.66 11.17 -2.64
N ALA A 199 -19.54 12.16 -2.60
CA ALA A 199 -20.99 11.95 -2.50
C ALA A 199 -21.60 11.17 -3.69
N GLN A 200 -20.85 11.00 -4.78
CA GLN A 200 -21.33 10.48 -6.06
C GLN A 200 -20.51 9.26 -6.53
N GLY A 201 -21.21 8.23 -7.00
CA GLY A 201 -20.63 7.09 -7.70
C GLY A 201 -19.91 7.50 -8.99
N LEU A 202 -18.92 6.70 -9.40
CA LEU A 202 -18.07 6.96 -10.56
C LEU A 202 -18.38 6.08 -11.77
N GLY A 203 -18.99 4.91 -11.57
CA GLY A 203 -19.36 3.95 -12.61
C GLY A 203 -18.18 3.51 -13.46
N LYS A 204 -17.05 3.19 -12.82
CA LYS A 204 -15.78 2.81 -13.47
C LYS A 204 -15.60 1.30 -13.58
N LEU A 205 -16.25 0.56 -12.70
CA LEU A 205 -16.24 -0.90 -12.63
C LEU A 205 -17.67 -1.43 -12.73
N THR A 206 -17.82 -2.61 -13.31
CA THR A 206 -19.11 -3.24 -13.65
C THR A 206 -19.35 -4.59 -12.96
N GLY A 207 -18.36 -5.10 -12.22
CA GLY A 207 -18.50 -6.20 -11.25
C GLY A 207 -18.04 -7.58 -11.74
N SER A 208 -17.35 -7.68 -12.88
CA SER A 208 -16.82 -8.94 -13.43
C SER A 208 -15.32 -8.88 -13.76
N GLU A 209 -14.64 -7.84 -13.30
CA GLU A 209 -13.24 -7.59 -13.60
C GLU A 209 -12.31 -8.46 -12.75
N SER A 210 -11.26 -9.03 -13.36
CA SER A 210 -10.13 -9.59 -12.62
C SER A 210 -9.38 -8.46 -11.92
N LEU A 211 -9.12 -8.63 -10.62
CA LEU A 211 -8.56 -7.59 -9.78
C LEU A 211 -7.34 -8.09 -9.00
N SER A 212 -6.24 -7.37 -9.12
CA SER A 212 -5.15 -7.40 -8.15
C SER A 212 -5.12 -6.09 -7.36
N VAL A 213 -4.56 -6.12 -6.15
CA VAL A 213 -4.43 -4.95 -5.27
C VAL A 213 -2.98 -4.79 -4.87
N THR A 214 -2.52 -3.55 -4.78
CA THR A 214 -1.13 -3.29 -4.39
C THR A 214 -1.01 -1.99 -3.61
N GLY A 215 0.15 -1.76 -3.03
CA GLY A 215 0.48 -0.54 -2.34
C GLY A 215 1.82 -0.66 -1.63
N HIS A 216 2.39 0.49 -1.30
CA HIS A 216 3.65 0.59 -0.57
C HIS A 216 3.42 1.03 0.89
N SER A 217 4.17 0.47 1.85
CA SER A 217 4.09 0.90 3.26
C SER A 217 2.67 0.73 3.84
N LEU A 218 2.07 1.80 4.36
CA LEU A 218 0.64 1.87 4.72
C LEU A 218 -0.28 1.49 3.55
N GLY A 219 0.05 1.85 2.31
CA GLY A 219 -0.70 1.41 1.13
C GLY A 219 -0.70 -0.12 0.99
N GLY A 220 0.38 -0.78 1.39
CA GLY A 220 0.44 -2.25 1.45
C GLY A 220 -0.48 -2.84 2.53
N HIS A 221 -0.50 -2.23 3.71
CA HIS A 221 -1.45 -2.58 4.78
C HIS A 221 -2.91 -2.46 4.31
N LEU A 222 -3.24 -1.37 3.62
CA LEU A 222 -4.56 -1.16 3.02
C LEU A 222 -4.88 -2.19 1.93
N ALA A 223 -3.91 -2.54 1.08
CA ALA A 223 -4.09 -3.57 0.06
C ALA A 223 -4.36 -4.96 0.67
N ALA A 224 -3.67 -5.32 1.76
CA ALA A 224 -3.97 -6.52 2.52
C ALA A 224 -5.37 -6.46 3.16
N ALA A 225 -5.73 -5.34 3.80
CA ALA A 225 -7.07 -5.11 4.35
C ALA A 225 -8.18 -5.27 3.29
N PHE A 226 -7.93 -4.81 2.06
CA PHE A 226 -8.86 -4.91 0.96
C PHE A 226 -9.27 -6.36 0.68
N THR A 227 -8.31 -7.29 0.69
CA THR A 227 -8.60 -8.72 0.42
C THR A 227 -9.56 -9.33 1.43
N ARG A 228 -9.51 -8.83 2.69
CA ARG A 228 -10.39 -9.26 3.76
C ARG A 228 -11.75 -8.57 3.73
N LEU A 229 -11.82 -7.31 3.31
CA LEU A 229 -13.09 -6.58 3.15
C LEU A 229 -13.92 -7.11 1.98
N PHE A 230 -13.27 -7.51 0.89
CA PHE A 230 -13.96 -7.90 -0.34
C PHE A 230 -13.58 -9.32 -0.80
N PRO A 231 -13.79 -10.34 0.05
CA PRO A 231 -13.30 -11.70 -0.20
C PRO A 231 -13.94 -12.33 -1.45
N GLY A 232 -15.18 -11.95 -1.77
CA GLY A 232 -15.91 -12.43 -2.95
C GLY A 232 -15.29 -12.02 -4.29
N LEU A 233 -14.36 -11.05 -4.31
CA LEU A 233 -13.64 -10.65 -5.51
C LEU A 233 -12.49 -11.60 -5.86
N GLY A 234 -12.02 -12.40 -4.90
CA GLY A 234 -10.85 -13.28 -5.10
C GLY A 234 -9.55 -12.52 -5.40
N ALA A 235 -9.48 -11.24 -5.04
CA ALA A 235 -8.36 -10.36 -5.34
C ALA A 235 -7.08 -10.81 -4.64
N GLU A 236 -5.94 -10.68 -5.32
CA GLU A 236 -4.62 -10.94 -4.77
C GLU A 236 -3.93 -9.62 -4.40
N ALA A 237 -3.41 -9.52 -3.18
CA ALA A 237 -2.60 -8.41 -2.73
C ALA A 237 -1.11 -8.73 -2.87
N ILE A 238 -0.41 -7.97 -3.71
CA ILE A 238 1.05 -7.96 -3.74
C ILE A 238 1.51 -6.60 -3.24
N THR A 239 2.12 -6.58 -2.07
CA THR A 239 2.46 -5.35 -1.34
C THR A 239 3.96 -5.13 -1.35
N ILE A 240 4.38 -3.87 -1.41
CA ILE A 240 5.81 -3.50 -1.41
C ILE A 240 6.15 -2.81 -0.11
N ASN A 241 7.05 -3.40 0.65
CA ASN A 241 7.36 -2.96 1.99
C ASN A 241 6.07 -2.68 2.80
N GLY A 242 5.07 -3.56 2.70
CA GLY A 242 3.76 -3.40 3.35
C GLY A 242 3.85 -3.54 4.86
N ALA A 243 3.12 -2.70 5.59
CA ALA A 243 2.97 -2.86 7.03
C ALA A 243 2.01 -4.01 7.37
N GLY A 244 2.36 -4.80 8.39
CA GLY A 244 1.52 -5.88 8.89
C GLY A 244 0.35 -5.40 9.76
N PHE A 245 -0.22 -6.31 10.53
CA PHE A 245 -1.28 -6.03 11.51
C PHE A 245 -0.84 -6.50 12.90
N ALA A 246 -1.31 -5.84 13.96
CA ALA A 246 -1.02 -6.27 15.34
C ALA A 246 -1.90 -7.47 15.75
N THR A 247 -1.74 -8.60 15.05
CA THR A 247 -2.45 -9.87 15.28
C THR A 247 -1.60 -10.89 16.05
N GLY A 248 -0.44 -10.47 16.56
CA GLY A 248 0.46 -11.30 17.36
C GLY A 248 0.02 -11.47 18.82
N LEU A 249 0.96 -11.76 19.73
CA LEU A 249 0.71 -11.77 21.18
C LEU A 249 0.38 -10.40 21.74
N THR A 250 0.94 -9.35 21.13
CA THR A 250 0.75 -7.98 21.58
C THR A 250 -0.45 -7.39 20.85
N PRO A 251 -1.51 -6.96 21.55
CA PRO A 251 -2.70 -6.39 20.93
C PRO A 251 -2.49 -4.92 20.52
N GLY A 252 -1.36 -4.62 19.87
CA GLY A 252 -0.90 -3.26 19.59
C GLY A 252 -0.47 -2.50 20.86
N LEU A 253 0.04 -1.28 20.71
CA LEU A 253 0.45 -0.46 21.86
C LEU A 253 -0.73 0.01 22.72
N SER A 254 -1.93 0.22 22.14
CA SER A 254 -3.12 0.58 22.91
C SER A 254 -3.74 -0.62 23.64
N GLY A 255 -3.41 -1.84 23.19
CA GLY A 255 -4.04 -3.07 23.64
C GLY A 255 -5.44 -3.29 23.04
N ASN A 256 -5.85 -2.48 22.05
CA ASN A 256 -7.17 -2.54 21.42
C ASN A 256 -7.13 -3.26 20.06
N ALA A 257 -5.98 -3.70 19.56
CA ALA A 257 -5.87 -4.21 18.18
C ALA A 257 -6.80 -5.37 17.88
N GLN A 258 -6.89 -6.36 18.78
CA GLN A 258 -7.76 -7.52 18.57
C GLN A 258 -9.23 -7.11 18.39
N LEU A 259 -9.72 -6.21 19.25
CA LEU A 259 -11.06 -5.63 19.17
C LEU A 259 -11.23 -4.85 17.85
N ASN A 260 -10.35 -3.88 17.60
CA ASN A 260 -10.45 -2.97 16.47
C ASN A 260 -10.45 -3.73 15.14
N ILE A 261 -9.55 -4.71 14.99
CA ILE A 261 -9.47 -5.56 13.80
C ILE A 261 -10.77 -6.34 13.64
N ALA A 262 -11.20 -7.09 14.66
CA ALA A 262 -12.40 -7.92 14.56
C ALA A 262 -13.65 -7.09 14.27
N ASN A 263 -13.84 -5.98 14.98
CA ASN A 263 -15.03 -5.14 14.86
C ASN A 263 -15.05 -4.37 13.55
N LEU A 264 -13.94 -3.77 13.12
CA LEU A 264 -13.92 -3.02 11.87
C LEU A 264 -14.27 -3.91 10.68
N PHE A 265 -13.60 -5.07 10.55
CA PHE A 265 -13.90 -5.98 9.45
C PHE A 265 -15.30 -6.59 9.58
N GLY A 266 -15.75 -6.93 10.80
CA GLY A 266 -17.09 -7.46 11.04
C GLY A 266 -18.20 -6.47 10.68
N ILE A 267 -18.08 -5.20 11.05
CA ILE A 267 -19.08 -4.16 10.75
C ILE A 267 -19.11 -3.82 9.26
N LEU A 268 -17.95 -3.84 8.59
CA LEU A 268 -17.84 -3.63 7.14
C LEU A 268 -18.11 -4.90 6.31
N GLU A 269 -18.65 -5.95 6.92
CA GLU A 269 -19.04 -7.21 6.28
C GLU A 269 -17.88 -7.96 5.59
N GLY A 270 -16.65 -7.75 6.07
CA GLY A 270 -15.47 -8.51 5.67
C GLY A 270 -15.41 -9.91 6.28
N ASN A 271 -14.43 -10.71 5.85
CA ASN A 271 -14.18 -12.04 6.41
C ASN A 271 -13.65 -11.98 7.85
N GLU A 272 -13.85 -13.07 8.59
CA GLU A 272 -13.32 -13.27 9.95
C GLU A 272 -11.78 -13.27 9.97
N ASP A 273 -11.15 -13.87 8.95
CA ASP A 273 -9.70 -14.01 8.83
C ASP A 273 -9.19 -13.56 7.46
N PHE A 274 -7.90 -13.25 7.38
CA PHE A 274 -7.20 -13.07 6.11
C PHE A 274 -6.98 -14.42 5.42
N ASP A 275 -7.13 -14.45 4.08
CA ASP A 275 -6.66 -15.58 3.28
C ASP A 275 -5.18 -15.38 2.95
N ALA A 276 -4.31 -16.05 3.72
CA ALA A 276 -2.86 -15.95 3.56
C ALA A 276 -2.37 -16.35 2.17
N SER A 277 -3.13 -17.16 1.41
CA SER A 277 -2.77 -17.54 0.04
C SER A 277 -2.95 -16.41 -0.98
N LYS A 278 -3.61 -15.31 -0.58
CA LYS A 278 -3.92 -14.15 -1.42
C LYS A 278 -3.05 -12.95 -1.13
N ILE A 279 -2.11 -13.05 -0.19
CA ILE A 279 -1.30 -11.91 0.26
C ILE A 279 0.18 -12.27 0.14
N GLN A 280 0.91 -11.46 -0.60
CA GLN A 280 2.36 -11.51 -0.73
C GLN A 280 2.93 -10.13 -0.39
N ASN A 281 3.77 -10.05 0.64
CA ASN A 281 4.57 -8.88 0.90
C ASN A 281 6.00 -9.09 0.39
N LEU A 282 6.52 -8.10 -0.32
CA LEU A 282 7.91 -8.04 -0.77
C LEU A 282 8.64 -6.97 0.02
N TYR A 283 9.74 -7.30 0.68
CA TYR A 283 10.50 -6.35 1.50
C TYR A 283 11.96 -6.24 1.08
N GLY A 284 12.58 -5.08 1.36
CA GLY A 284 13.98 -4.85 1.03
C GLY A 284 14.95 -5.59 1.97
N SER A 285 15.94 -6.29 1.42
CA SER A 285 16.95 -7.08 2.15
C SER A 285 17.91 -6.28 3.04
N ALA A 286 17.95 -4.94 2.92
CA ALA A 286 18.92 -4.10 3.62
C ALA A 286 18.23 -3.09 4.53
N GLY A 287 18.67 -3.04 5.78
CA GLY A 287 18.15 -2.12 6.78
C GLY A 287 17.21 -2.80 7.78
N PRO A 288 16.73 -2.05 8.78
CA PRO A 288 15.84 -2.59 9.79
C PRO A 288 14.40 -2.72 9.29
N GLU A 289 13.83 -3.92 9.44
CA GLU A 289 12.43 -4.24 9.13
C GLU A 289 11.47 -3.68 10.19
N PHE A 290 11.43 -2.36 10.40
CA PHE A 290 10.50 -1.78 11.38
C PHE A 290 9.05 -1.81 10.89
N VAL A 291 8.83 -1.40 9.65
CA VAL A 291 7.49 -1.29 9.06
C VAL A 291 7.02 -2.64 8.53
N THR A 292 7.91 -3.36 7.85
CA THR A 292 7.64 -4.67 7.25
C THR A 292 7.78 -5.81 8.24
N MET A 293 7.89 -5.52 9.54
CA MET A 293 8.11 -6.54 10.55
C MET A 293 7.12 -7.70 10.42
N ASP A 294 7.62 -8.90 10.58
CA ASP A 294 6.83 -10.12 10.72
C ASP A 294 7.20 -10.80 12.03
N ASN A 295 6.74 -10.20 13.13
CA ASN A 295 7.12 -10.61 14.48
C ASN A 295 5.90 -10.67 15.37
N TYR A 296 5.73 -11.83 16.03
CA TYR A 296 4.63 -12.11 16.93
C TYR A 296 4.54 -11.17 18.16
N LEU A 297 5.55 -10.33 18.42
CA LEU A 297 5.54 -9.28 19.45
C LEU A 297 5.24 -7.88 18.91
N GLY A 298 5.00 -7.71 17.61
CA GLY A 298 4.62 -6.44 16.98
C GLY A 298 3.65 -6.67 15.83
N LEU A 299 3.94 -6.12 14.65
CA LEU A 299 3.14 -6.39 13.45
C LEU A 299 3.50 -7.76 12.87
N VAL A 300 2.48 -8.43 12.36
CA VAL A 300 2.55 -9.75 11.73
C VAL A 300 2.06 -9.62 10.29
N GLN A 301 2.75 -10.25 9.36
CA GLN A 301 2.34 -10.30 7.96
C GLN A 301 1.22 -11.33 7.80
N GLN A 302 0.20 -10.98 7.02
CA GLN A 302 -1.03 -11.79 6.90
C GLN A 302 -0.95 -12.82 5.76
N GLY A 303 0.23 -13.01 5.18
CA GLY A 303 0.50 -13.88 4.04
C GLY A 303 2.00 -14.14 3.90
N ALA A 304 2.44 -14.41 2.68
CA ALA A 304 3.86 -14.60 2.39
C ALA A 304 4.65 -13.30 2.60
N HIS A 305 5.92 -13.43 2.99
CA HIS A 305 6.82 -12.32 3.27
C HIS A 305 8.21 -12.67 2.71
N ASP A 306 8.51 -12.18 1.51
CA ASP A 306 9.71 -12.55 0.77
C ASP A 306 10.64 -11.36 0.53
N GLU A 307 11.93 -11.66 0.59
CA GLU A 307 13.00 -10.69 0.46
C GLU A 307 13.32 -10.35 -1.00
N VAL A 308 13.50 -9.05 -1.26
CA VAL A 308 14.04 -8.49 -2.49
C VAL A 308 15.37 -7.82 -2.16
N PHE A 309 16.43 -8.22 -2.86
CA PHE A 309 17.73 -7.59 -2.71
C PHE A 309 17.66 -6.08 -3.01
N ILE A 310 18.11 -5.26 -2.05
CA ILE A 310 18.33 -3.82 -2.23
C ILE A 310 19.75 -3.44 -1.80
N GLU A 311 20.37 -2.49 -2.51
CA GLU A 311 21.81 -2.25 -2.37
C GLU A 311 22.22 -1.43 -1.15
N ARG A 312 21.32 -0.56 -0.70
CA ARG A 312 21.63 0.51 0.24
C ARG A 312 20.47 0.73 1.18
N TRP A 313 20.82 1.06 2.40
CA TRP A 313 19.88 1.55 3.40
C TRP A 313 20.54 2.70 4.16
N GLY A 314 19.72 3.55 4.74
CA GLY A 314 20.16 4.72 5.48
C GLY A 314 19.10 5.82 5.42
N PRO A 315 19.29 6.95 6.10
CA PRO A 315 18.29 8.01 6.15
C PRO A 315 17.82 8.50 4.77
N SER A 316 18.74 8.64 3.81
CA SER A 316 18.42 9.05 2.43
C SER A 316 17.80 7.96 1.56
N GLN A 317 17.77 6.71 2.03
CA GLN A 317 17.07 5.57 1.42
C GLN A 317 15.92 5.10 2.30
N THR A 318 15.45 5.94 3.23
CA THR A 318 14.32 5.60 4.09
C THR A 318 14.58 4.31 4.89
N PHE A 319 15.83 4.09 5.29
CA PHE A 319 16.31 2.89 5.98
C PHE A 319 16.00 1.56 5.27
N GLY A 320 15.94 1.57 3.93
CA GLY A 320 15.61 0.37 3.12
C GLY A 320 14.13 0.25 2.77
N HIS A 321 13.30 1.14 3.32
CA HIS A 321 11.86 1.14 3.11
C HIS A 321 11.43 1.85 1.81
N GLY A 322 12.35 2.46 1.07
CA GLY A 322 12.02 3.32 -0.08
C GLY A 322 11.38 2.57 -1.27
N LYS A 323 10.22 3.04 -1.74
CA LYS A 323 9.49 2.46 -2.88
C LYS A 323 10.27 2.45 -4.20
N GLY A 324 10.94 3.56 -4.56
CA GLY A 324 11.68 3.65 -5.83
C GLY A 324 12.83 2.65 -5.91
N GLN A 325 13.53 2.43 -4.81
CA GLN A 325 14.59 1.42 -4.73
C GLN A 325 14.06 -0.01 -4.92
N MET A 326 12.87 -0.31 -4.38
CA MET A 326 12.20 -1.59 -4.60
C MET A 326 11.81 -1.76 -6.07
N THR A 327 11.22 -0.73 -6.69
CA THR A 327 10.87 -0.74 -8.13
C THR A 327 12.12 -0.96 -8.99
N ASP A 328 13.20 -0.22 -8.74
CA ASP A 328 14.45 -0.34 -9.49
C ASP A 328 15.08 -1.73 -9.33
N SER A 329 15.05 -2.29 -8.12
CA SER A 329 15.55 -3.65 -7.85
C SER A 329 14.71 -4.68 -8.58
N LEU A 330 13.37 -4.62 -8.48
CA LEU A 330 12.48 -5.55 -9.17
C LEU A 330 12.54 -5.43 -10.70
N ALA A 331 12.88 -4.26 -11.25
CA ALA A 331 13.16 -4.11 -12.68
C ALA A 331 14.38 -4.96 -13.12
N VAL A 332 15.42 -5.01 -12.28
CA VAL A 332 16.57 -5.89 -12.52
C VAL A 332 16.15 -7.36 -12.39
N PHE A 333 15.32 -7.72 -11.40
CA PHE A 333 14.83 -9.08 -11.27
C PHE A 333 14.01 -9.51 -12.50
N ASP A 334 13.13 -8.65 -13.00
CA ASP A 334 12.37 -8.91 -14.22
C ASP A 334 13.33 -9.15 -15.41
N LEU A 335 14.37 -8.33 -15.57
CA LEU A 335 15.40 -8.53 -16.59
C LEU A 335 16.08 -9.91 -16.48
N PHE A 336 16.44 -10.35 -15.27
CA PHE A 336 16.98 -11.71 -15.08
C PHE A 336 15.95 -12.78 -15.49
N SER A 337 14.67 -12.60 -15.11
CA SER A 337 13.60 -13.54 -15.47
C SER A 337 13.31 -13.58 -16.98
N GLN A 338 13.58 -12.49 -17.71
CA GLN A 338 13.49 -12.45 -19.17
C GLN A 338 14.66 -13.22 -19.84
N VAL A 339 15.83 -13.28 -19.20
CA VAL A 339 16.97 -14.09 -19.68
C VAL A 339 16.69 -15.58 -19.46
N ASP A 340 16.19 -15.95 -18.30
CA ASP A 340 15.79 -17.32 -17.97
C ASP A 340 14.53 -17.32 -17.09
N ALA A 341 13.41 -17.75 -17.69
CA ALA A 341 12.11 -17.76 -17.05
C ALA A 341 11.98 -18.78 -15.90
N SER A 342 12.97 -19.67 -15.70
CA SER A 342 13.02 -20.58 -14.56
C SER A 342 13.58 -19.93 -13.29
N LEU A 343 14.18 -18.75 -13.40
CA LEU A 343 14.70 -18.01 -12.25
C LEU A 343 13.55 -17.50 -11.38
N THR A 344 13.59 -17.88 -10.10
CA THR A 344 12.64 -17.42 -9.07
C THR A 344 13.14 -16.16 -8.39
N LEU A 345 12.25 -15.47 -7.67
CA LEU A 345 12.60 -14.33 -6.82
C LEU A 345 13.78 -14.68 -5.88
N SER A 346 13.67 -15.77 -5.12
CA SER A 346 14.71 -16.25 -4.20
C SER A 346 16.05 -16.54 -4.88
N THR A 347 16.02 -17.15 -6.08
CA THR A 347 17.25 -17.46 -6.83
C THR A 347 17.96 -16.17 -7.25
N ILE A 348 17.21 -15.17 -7.73
CA ILE A 348 17.76 -13.89 -8.15
C ILE A 348 18.28 -13.11 -6.92
N THR A 349 17.54 -13.09 -5.80
CA THR A 349 17.99 -12.49 -4.54
C THR A 349 19.35 -13.05 -4.13
N SER A 350 19.49 -14.38 -4.02
CA SER A 350 20.77 -15.01 -3.65
C SER A 350 21.91 -14.71 -4.64
N LEU A 351 21.62 -14.65 -5.95
CA LEU A 351 22.62 -14.29 -6.95
C LEU A 351 23.14 -12.86 -6.75
N LEU A 352 22.24 -11.91 -6.50
CA LEU A 352 22.60 -10.51 -6.30
C LEU A 352 23.34 -10.30 -4.99
N GLU A 353 22.92 -10.92 -3.90
CA GLU A 353 23.62 -10.87 -2.60
C GLU A 353 25.06 -11.40 -2.68
N ILE A 354 25.26 -12.56 -3.32
CA ILE A 354 26.59 -13.13 -3.53
C ILE A 354 27.43 -12.19 -4.39
N SER A 355 26.83 -11.52 -5.37
CA SER A 355 27.54 -10.57 -6.22
C SER A 355 27.95 -9.31 -5.45
N ALA A 356 27.10 -8.82 -4.55
CA ALA A 356 27.25 -7.56 -3.83
C ALA A 356 28.33 -7.58 -2.74
N ASN A 357 28.93 -8.74 -2.44
CA ASN A 357 30.07 -8.85 -1.51
C ASN A 357 31.37 -8.20 -2.04
N LYS A 358 31.35 -7.66 -3.26
CA LYS A 358 32.42 -6.84 -3.83
C LYS A 358 31.93 -5.40 -3.98
N ALA A 359 32.69 -4.44 -3.46
CA ALA A 359 32.29 -3.03 -3.41
C ALA A 359 31.91 -2.43 -4.79
N ASP A 360 32.48 -2.94 -5.89
CA ASP A 360 32.19 -2.48 -7.25
C ASP A 360 30.99 -3.19 -7.92
N HIS A 361 30.35 -4.14 -7.22
CA HIS A 361 29.24 -4.92 -7.75
C HIS A 361 27.90 -4.33 -7.28
N THR A 362 27.32 -3.51 -8.14
CA THR A 362 25.99 -2.90 -7.99
C THR A 362 24.96 -3.55 -8.92
N LEU A 363 23.67 -3.24 -8.76
CA LEU A 363 22.60 -3.54 -9.69
C LEU A 363 22.95 -3.07 -11.10
N GLU A 364 23.52 -1.87 -11.26
CA GLU A 364 23.97 -1.38 -12.57
C GLU A 364 25.13 -2.19 -13.13
N SER A 365 26.03 -2.69 -12.27
CA SER A 365 27.10 -3.57 -12.69
C SER A 365 26.56 -4.93 -13.18
N ALA A 366 25.52 -5.46 -12.53
CA ALA A 366 24.84 -6.69 -12.91
C ALA A 366 24.13 -6.53 -14.27
N VAL A 367 23.37 -5.45 -14.45
CA VAL A 367 22.75 -5.09 -15.73
C VAL A 367 23.82 -4.90 -16.81
N SER A 368 24.93 -4.23 -16.49
CA SER A 368 26.04 -4.03 -17.42
C SER A 368 26.71 -5.34 -17.85
N ALA A 369 26.84 -6.30 -16.92
CA ALA A 369 27.38 -7.62 -17.21
C ALA A 369 26.46 -8.42 -18.13
N LEU A 370 25.14 -8.43 -17.87
CA LEU A 370 24.14 -9.03 -18.74
C LEU A 370 24.15 -8.40 -20.13
N GLY A 371 24.19 -7.06 -20.21
CA GLY A 371 24.25 -6.34 -21.48
C GLY A 371 25.48 -6.71 -22.30
N LYS A 372 26.67 -6.81 -21.68
CA LYS A 372 27.89 -7.27 -22.37
C LYS A 372 27.80 -8.71 -22.88
N LEU A 373 27.06 -9.57 -22.18
CA LEU A 373 26.92 -10.98 -22.53
C LEU A 373 25.96 -11.19 -23.71
N PHE A 374 24.85 -10.46 -23.73
CA PHE A 374 23.74 -10.73 -24.67
C PHE A 374 23.54 -9.68 -25.76
N VAL A 375 24.06 -8.46 -25.61
CA VAL A 375 23.82 -7.36 -26.56
C VAL A 375 25.12 -6.99 -27.29
N THR A 376 25.18 -7.30 -28.59
CA THR A 376 26.36 -7.01 -29.41
C THR A 376 26.61 -5.50 -29.50
N GLY A 377 27.82 -5.06 -29.19
CA GLY A 377 28.19 -3.64 -29.19
C GLY A 377 27.65 -2.86 -27.98
N PHE A 378 27.18 -3.55 -26.93
CA PHE A 378 26.73 -2.91 -25.71
C PHE A 378 27.84 -2.06 -25.08
N ASN A 379 27.56 -0.77 -24.93
CA ASN A 379 28.40 0.15 -24.20
C ASN A 379 27.64 0.63 -22.96
N PRO A 380 28.06 0.23 -21.74
CA PRO A 380 27.39 0.69 -20.52
C PRO A 380 27.48 2.21 -20.43
N ARG A 381 26.44 2.86 -19.86
CA ARG A 381 26.50 4.30 -19.59
C ARG A 381 27.68 4.56 -18.64
N GLY A 382 28.57 5.47 -19.04
CA GLY A 382 29.77 5.81 -18.28
C GLY A 382 29.44 6.37 -16.90
N TRP A 383 30.30 6.05 -15.92
CA TRP A 383 30.17 6.47 -14.53
C TRP A 383 30.02 7.98 -14.40
N ARG A 384 29.00 8.46 -13.69
CA ARG A 384 29.16 9.68 -12.90
C ARG A 384 29.76 9.24 -11.58
N SER A 385 31.08 9.40 -11.43
CA SER A 385 31.71 9.32 -10.12
C SER A 385 30.94 10.23 -9.17
N ALA A 386 30.46 9.68 -8.05
CA ALA A 386 30.00 10.48 -6.94
C ALA A 386 31.14 11.44 -6.56
N ALA A 387 30.86 12.75 -6.65
CA ALA A 387 31.67 13.79 -6.05
C ALA A 387 31.06 14.12 -4.69
#